data_AF-A0A853H1U8-F1
#
_entry.id   AF-A0A853H1U8-F1
#
_cell.length_a   1.000
_cell.length_b   1.000
_cell.length_c   1.000
_cell.angle_alpha   90.00
_cell.angle_beta   90.00
_cell.angle_gamma   90.00
#
_symmetry.space_group_name_H-M   'P 1'
#
loop_
_entity.id
_entity.type
_entity.pdbx_description
1 polymer ?
#
loop_
_entity_poly.entity_id
_entity_poly.type
_entity_poly.pdbx_seq_one_letter_code
_entity_poly.pdbx_strand_id
1 'polypeptide(L)'
;MATALAPLILPTAAGTLVFGMDWFPMLGGQSGKAGMKLARRHRSTHLVPPVTALGSIGLVSLKRQRPSRKIKMYSAAQNVAQLFSTGSVALLIELPQMGYWLVAIHEGAVVTRTDQVYLSLDDAGEVIDSLSQAYPQLQVLSQEQDNKLPTLDGIAAASASCSQLQPVRRWQSAMPWPVQGFVLALVLVLLLPRALPLFHGAQTSVPEPPVLNPAQAWRLAVTASANRHRVHGRKGMRTLIDSFLALPTSLGGWALQRAICKPEAGRWLCQAEYERQDVKASNSSFLASSLPAWKAEFSSLDRVSVGWQIESHDMPLLQASLSSSAQTERDLLSALQGIRPSFLQMQIGQPVPIPLVVPKDQQGRPLPRPKEQMVYASRPVQIAGPLRSAILLLPNAETMSWLNASLTINQADKVGLTSSKLNLSLQGHIYEIDNAMDGGSGTVMCVQLDDGRCAGP
;
A
#
# COMPACT_ATOMS: atom_id res chain seq x y z
N MET A 1 27.33 1.84 5.48
CA MET A 1 26.62 1.05 4.44
C MET A 1 26.60 -0.41 4.90
N ALA A 2 25.53 -0.86 5.55
CA ALA A 2 25.42 -2.24 6.02
C ALA A 2 25.21 -3.18 4.82
N THR A 3 26.17 -4.07 4.59
CA THR A 3 26.04 -5.18 3.64
C THR A 3 25.03 -6.16 4.22
N ALA A 4 23.93 -6.44 3.52
CA ALA A 4 22.95 -7.43 3.96
C ALA A 4 23.65 -8.79 4.09
N LEU A 5 23.91 -9.21 5.34
CA LEU A 5 24.46 -10.52 5.63
C LEU A 5 23.47 -11.59 5.19
N ALA A 6 23.99 -12.73 4.75
CA ALA A 6 23.16 -13.86 4.37
C ALA A 6 22.30 -14.32 5.58
N PRO A 7 21.06 -14.78 5.36
CA PRO A 7 20.20 -15.25 6.44
C PRO A 7 20.87 -16.42 7.18
N LEU A 8 20.89 -16.34 8.51
CA LEU A 8 21.46 -17.36 9.37
C LEU A 8 20.40 -18.44 9.66
N ILE A 9 20.82 -19.70 9.64
CA ILE A 9 19.95 -20.87 9.81
C ILE A 9 20.51 -21.73 10.94
N LEU A 10 19.75 -21.89 12.03
CA LEU A 10 20.14 -22.71 13.18
C LEU A 10 19.20 -23.89 13.38
N PRO A 11 19.71 -25.14 13.44
CA PRO A 11 18.91 -26.29 13.83
C PRO A 11 18.63 -26.24 15.34
N THR A 12 17.40 -26.55 15.74
CA THR A 12 16.94 -26.68 17.12
C THR A 12 16.13 -27.96 17.30
N ALA A 13 15.79 -28.34 18.52
CA ALA A 13 14.97 -29.52 18.79
C ALA A 13 13.56 -29.42 18.18
N ALA A 14 12.99 -28.22 18.07
CA ALA A 14 11.63 -27.99 17.54
C ALA A 14 11.58 -27.79 16.02
N GLY A 15 12.73 -27.65 15.35
CA GLY A 15 12.83 -27.38 13.92
C GLY A 15 14.01 -26.48 13.58
N THR A 16 14.00 -25.87 12.40
CA THR A 16 15.08 -24.97 11.99
C THR A 16 14.65 -23.51 12.12
N LEU A 17 15.38 -22.72 12.91
CA LEU A 17 15.17 -21.28 13.04
C LEU A 17 15.94 -20.52 11.97
N VAL A 18 15.28 -19.52 11.39
CA VAL A 18 15.84 -18.62 10.38
C VAL A 18 15.86 -17.20 10.95
N PHE A 19 17.02 -16.56 10.84
CA PHE A 19 17.35 -15.22 11.31
C PHE A 19 17.77 -14.35 10.12
N GLY A 20 17.72 -13.03 10.27
CA GLY A 20 18.18 -12.12 9.22
C GLY A 20 17.19 -11.99 8.07
N MET A 21 15.89 -12.01 8.36
CA MET A 21 14.85 -11.84 7.34
C MET A 21 14.58 -10.36 7.05
N ASP A 22 14.16 -10.06 5.82
CA ASP A 22 13.72 -8.73 5.44
C ASP A 22 12.26 -8.52 5.83
N TRP A 23 11.99 -7.58 6.71
CA TRP A 23 10.66 -7.28 7.23
C TRP A 23 10.04 -6.05 6.58
N PHE A 24 8.76 -6.15 6.22
CA PHE A 24 7.99 -5.05 5.62
C PHE A 24 6.65 -4.88 6.36
N PRO A 25 6.26 -3.65 6.73
CA PRO A 25 4.97 -3.42 7.36
C PRO A 25 3.85 -3.64 6.35
N MET A 26 2.80 -4.35 6.74
CA MET A 26 1.62 -4.54 5.90
C MET A 26 0.49 -3.63 6.36
N LEU A 27 -0.05 -2.86 5.42
CA LEU A 27 -1.23 -2.02 5.63
C LEU A 27 -2.45 -2.70 5.00
N GLY A 28 -3.38 -3.19 5.83
CA GLY A 28 -4.70 -3.65 5.41
C GLY A 28 -4.89 -5.16 5.29
N GLY A 29 -6.16 -5.61 5.40
CA GLY A 29 -6.57 -7.02 5.56
C GLY A 29 -6.39 -7.97 4.36
N GLN A 30 -5.72 -7.57 3.28
CA GLN A 30 -5.42 -8.46 2.14
C GLN A 30 -3.96 -8.95 2.15
N SER A 31 -3.48 -9.36 3.31
CA SER A 31 -2.09 -9.70 3.58
C SER A 31 -1.52 -10.80 2.67
N GLY A 32 -2.32 -11.83 2.34
CA GLY A 32 -1.84 -12.99 1.56
C GLY A 32 -1.45 -12.67 0.10
N LYS A 33 -2.34 -12.01 -0.66
CA LYS A 33 -2.07 -11.68 -2.08
C LYS A 33 -1.05 -10.57 -2.24
N ALA A 34 -1.13 -9.53 -1.40
CA ALA A 34 -0.17 -8.44 -1.39
C ALA A 34 1.22 -8.92 -0.97
N GLY A 35 1.28 -9.78 0.05
CA GLY A 35 2.52 -10.42 0.50
C GLY A 35 3.19 -11.28 -0.57
N MET A 36 2.41 -12.08 -1.30
CA MET A 36 2.93 -12.88 -2.42
C MET A 36 3.46 -12.00 -3.57
N LYS A 37 2.79 -10.89 -3.87
CA LYS A 37 3.26 -9.92 -4.88
C LYS A 37 4.58 -9.26 -4.45
N LEU A 38 4.68 -8.90 -3.17
CA LEU A 38 5.90 -8.33 -2.58
C LEU A 38 7.06 -9.34 -2.63
N ALA A 39 6.84 -10.58 -2.19
CA ALA A 39 7.83 -11.64 -2.22
C ALA A 39 8.39 -11.90 -3.64
N ARG A 40 7.52 -11.86 -4.66
CA ARG A 40 7.93 -11.98 -6.06
C ARG A 40 8.77 -10.80 -6.53
N ARG A 41 8.41 -9.57 -6.14
CA ARG A 41 9.16 -8.35 -6.47
C ARG A 41 10.57 -8.39 -5.89
N HIS A 42 10.71 -8.86 -4.65
CA HIS A 42 11.99 -9.01 -3.96
C HIS A 42 12.73 -10.32 -4.30
N ARG A 43 12.23 -11.09 -5.28
CA ARG A 43 12.80 -12.38 -5.74
C ARG A 43 13.02 -13.39 -4.60
N SER A 44 12.25 -13.28 -3.53
CA SER A 44 12.35 -14.11 -2.33
C SER A 44 11.96 -15.55 -2.62
N THR A 45 12.58 -16.48 -1.89
CA THR A 45 12.29 -17.92 -1.99
C THR A 45 11.20 -18.35 -1.03
N HIS A 46 11.14 -17.71 0.13
CA HIS A 46 10.21 -18.00 1.20
C HIS A 46 9.66 -16.69 1.77
N LEU A 47 8.48 -16.77 2.35
CA LEU A 47 7.85 -15.69 3.11
C LEU A 47 7.24 -16.22 4.41
N VAL A 48 7.07 -15.35 5.38
CA VAL A 48 6.28 -15.60 6.60
C VAL A 48 5.11 -14.62 6.59
N PRO A 49 3.85 -15.10 6.55
CA PRO A 49 2.69 -14.22 6.48
C PRO A 49 2.53 -13.43 7.79
N PRO A 50 1.95 -12.22 7.74
CA PRO A 50 1.67 -11.46 8.95
C PRO A 50 0.63 -12.20 9.80
N VAL A 51 0.85 -12.21 11.12
CA VAL A 51 -0.02 -12.86 12.11
C VAL A 51 -1.26 -12.02 12.41
N THR A 52 -1.13 -10.69 12.34
CA THR A 52 -2.19 -9.73 12.62
C THR A 52 -2.45 -8.81 11.42
N ALA A 53 -3.59 -8.11 11.42
CA ALA A 53 -3.98 -7.20 10.33
C ALA A 53 -3.09 -5.94 10.21
N LEU A 54 -2.30 -5.65 11.24
CA LEU A 54 -1.27 -4.60 11.30
C LEU A 54 0.16 -5.21 11.33
N GLY A 55 0.27 -6.52 11.04
CA GLY A 55 1.52 -7.26 11.15
C GLY A 55 2.53 -6.95 10.06
N SER A 56 3.76 -7.38 10.26
CA SER A 56 4.81 -7.32 9.24
C SER A 56 4.90 -8.65 8.47
N ILE A 57 5.33 -8.57 7.22
CA ILE A 57 5.65 -9.75 6.40
C ILE A 57 7.17 -9.93 6.36
N GLY A 58 7.62 -11.15 6.65
CA GLY A 58 9.04 -11.52 6.59
C GLY A 58 9.37 -12.17 5.25
N LEU A 59 10.44 -11.74 4.59
CA LEU A 59 10.90 -12.26 3.31
C LEU A 59 12.32 -12.80 3.43
N VAL A 60 12.62 -13.92 2.75
CA VAL A 60 13.98 -14.48 2.74
C VAL A 60 14.33 -15.21 1.44
N SER A 61 15.59 -15.08 1.04
CA SER A 61 16.19 -15.75 -0.11
C SER A 61 17.21 -16.79 0.35
N LEU A 62 16.80 -18.05 0.38
CA LEU A 62 17.65 -19.17 0.74
C LEU A 62 18.36 -19.71 -0.51
N LYS A 63 19.69 -19.84 -0.45
CA LYS A 63 20.46 -20.50 -1.50
C LYS A 63 19.98 -21.95 -1.60
N ARG A 64 19.67 -22.40 -2.82
CA ARG A 64 19.16 -23.75 -3.13
C ARG A 64 20.20 -24.80 -2.73
N GLN A 65 20.21 -25.23 -1.48
CA GLN A 65 20.85 -26.48 -1.11
C GLN A 65 19.93 -27.64 -1.52
N ARG A 66 20.55 -28.72 -2.01
CA ARG A 66 19.90 -29.92 -2.56
C ARG A 66 18.77 -30.43 -1.64
N PRO A 67 17.75 -31.14 -2.19
CA PRO A 67 16.52 -31.48 -1.47
C PRO A 67 16.79 -32.48 -0.34
N SER A 68 17.16 -31.96 0.82
CA SER A 68 17.30 -32.72 2.06
C SER A 68 16.03 -32.52 2.87
N ARG A 69 15.08 -33.46 2.72
CA ARG A 69 13.86 -33.66 3.54
C ARG A 69 12.95 -32.43 3.73
N LYS A 70 11.67 -32.66 4.07
CA LYS A 70 10.69 -31.61 4.39
C LYS A 70 11.00 -31.00 5.77
N ILE A 71 12.15 -30.35 5.94
CA ILE A 71 12.50 -29.69 7.19
C ILE A 71 11.61 -28.45 7.31
N LYS A 72 10.84 -28.36 8.39
CA LYS A 72 10.04 -27.17 8.69
C LYS A 72 11.00 -26.08 9.18
N MET A 73 10.99 -24.96 8.48
CA MET A 73 11.75 -23.77 8.83
C MET A 73 10.79 -22.75 9.45
N TYR A 74 11.23 -22.12 10.52
CA TYR A 74 10.47 -21.14 11.30
C TYR A 74 11.27 -19.85 11.43
N SER A 75 10.60 -18.71 11.40
CA SER A 75 11.24 -17.42 11.62
C SER A 75 11.47 -17.18 13.11
N ALA A 76 12.72 -16.93 13.50
CA ALA A 76 13.07 -16.61 14.88
C ALA A 76 12.41 -15.30 15.31
N ALA A 77 12.48 -14.26 14.48
CA ALA A 77 11.84 -12.97 14.77
C ALA A 77 10.32 -13.09 14.91
N GLN A 78 9.64 -13.93 14.09
CA GLN A 78 8.20 -14.15 14.24
C GLN A 78 7.83 -14.93 15.51
N ASN A 79 8.71 -15.82 15.98
CA ASN A 79 8.54 -16.51 17.25
C ASN A 79 8.67 -15.54 18.43
N VAL A 80 9.66 -14.63 18.37
CA VAL A 80 9.80 -13.56 19.36
C VAL A 80 8.56 -12.65 19.36
N ALA A 81 8.03 -12.30 18.18
CA ALA A 81 6.81 -11.50 18.09
C ALA A 81 5.58 -12.18 18.71
N GLN A 82 5.53 -13.51 18.74
CA GLN A 82 4.47 -14.26 19.44
C GLN A 82 4.65 -14.24 20.95
N LEU A 83 5.90 -14.32 21.44
CA LEU A 83 6.22 -14.22 22.86
C LEU A 83 5.92 -12.81 23.41
N PHE A 84 6.11 -11.78 22.59
CA PHE A 84 5.87 -10.37 22.92
C PHE A 84 4.78 -9.78 22.01
N SER A 85 3.54 -10.21 22.24
CA SER A 85 2.39 -9.83 21.39
C SER A 85 1.88 -8.40 21.62
N THR A 86 2.30 -7.72 22.69
CA THR A 86 1.93 -6.35 23.04
C THR A 86 3.15 -5.53 23.48
N GLY A 87 3.08 -4.22 23.28
CA GLY A 87 4.15 -3.29 23.66
C GLY A 87 5.31 -3.25 22.68
N SER A 88 6.39 -2.54 23.07
CA SER A 88 7.61 -2.37 22.26
C SER A 88 8.79 -3.00 22.99
N VAL A 89 9.40 -4.03 22.39
CA VAL A 89 10.52 -4.76 22.99
C VAL A 89 11.63 -4.93 21.96
N ALA A 90 12.87 -4.61 22.32
CA ALA A 90 14.07 -4.98 21.58
C ALA A 90 14.81 -6.07 22.35
N LEU A 91 15.16 -7.15 21.67
CA LEU A 91 15.94 -8.25 22.23
C LEU A 91 17.32 -8.25 21.60
N LEU A 92 18.34 -8.39 22.42
CA LEU A 92 19.71 -8.62 22.00
C LEU A 92 20.20 -9.95 22.60
N ILE A 93 20.37 -10.95 21.75
CA ILE A 93 20.75 -12.31 22.15
C ILE A 93 22.12 -12.64 21.57
N GLU A 94 23.04 -13.12 22.41
CA GLU A 94 24.31 -13.65 21.93
C GLU A 94 24.08 -15.01 21.24
N LEU A 95 24.47 -15.10 19.97
CA LEU A 95 24.54 -16.33 19.22
C LEU A 95 25.99 -16.84 19.27
N PRO A 96 26.26 -17.98 19.94
CA PRO A 96 27.62 -18.49 20.09
C PRO A 96 28.33 -18.57 18.73
N GLN A 97 29.52 -17.98 18.64
CA GLN A 97 30.39 -17.98 17.45
C GLN A 97 29.84 -17.20 16.23
N MET A 98 28.70 -16.51 16.35
CA MET A 98 28.04 -15.83 15.23
C MET A 98 27.76 -14.35 15.49
N GLY A 99 27.82 -13.90 16.74
CA GLY A 99 27.65 -12.51 17.14
C GLY A 99 26.34 -12.28 17.89
N TYR A 100 25.85 -11.05 17.87
CA TYR A 100 24.65 -10.62 18.59
C TYR A 100 23.48 -10.45 17.64
N TRP A 101 22.43 -11.23 17.86
CA TRP A 101 21.18 -11.08 17.12
C TRP A 101 20.30 -10.05 17.80
N LEU A 102 20.04 -8.96 17.10
CA LEU A 102 19.05 -7.97 17.47
C LEU A 102 17.73 -8.32 16.80
N VAL A 103 16.62 -8.05 17.49
CA VAL A 103 15.29 -7.98 16.89
C VAL A 103 14.44 -7.03 17.73
N ALA A 104 13.63 -6.20 17.09
CA ALA A 104 12.65 -5.37 17.79
C ALA A 104 11.24 -5.70 17.33
N ILE A 105 10.33 -5.77 18.30
CA ILE A 105 8.91 -6.05 18.14
C ILE A 105 8.13 -4.83 18.63
N HIS A 106 7.10 -4.46 17.88
CA HIS A 106 6.13 -3.44 18.26
C HIS A 106 4.72 -3.99 18.02
N GLU A 107 3.93 -4.11 19.08
CA GLU A 107 2.54 -4.63 19.04
C GLU A 107 2.44 -5.98 18.32
N GLY A 108 3.36 -6.90 18.64
CA GLY A 108 3.42 -8.24 18.05
C GLY A 108 3.87 -8.28 16.59
N ALA A 109 4.35 -7.16 16.03
CA ALA A 109 4.92 -7.08 14.69
C ALA A 109 6.44 -6.83 14.74
N VAL A 110 7.19 -7.55 13.91
CA VAL A 110 8.64 -7.33 13.79
C VAL A 110 8.91 -5.99 13.09
N VAL A 111 9.69 -5.13 13.72
CA VAL A 111 10.10 -3.82 13.21
C VAL A 111 11.08 -4.01 12.05
N THR A 112 10.97 -3.16 11.03
CA THR A 112 11.83 -3.26 9.84
C THR A 112 13.30 -3.06 10.18
N ARG A 113 14.19 -3.83 9.55
CA ARG A 113 15.66 -3.76 9.70
C ARG A 113 16.21 -4.14 11.08
N THR A 114 15.39 -4.71 11.96
CA THR A 114 15.85 -5.06 13.31
C THR A 114 16.28 -6.51 13.44
N ASP A 115 15.70 -7.46 12.69
CA ASP A 115 16.12 -8.87 12.60
C ASP A 115 17.48 -9.00 11.89
N GLN A 116 18.57 -8.71 12.61
CA GLN A 116 19.94 -8.69 12.08
C GLN A 116 20.95 -9.21 13.09
N VAL A 117 22.05 -9.77 12.59
CA VAL A 117 23.17 -10.26 13.41
C VAL A 117 24.34 -9.30 13.26
N TYR A 118 24.83 -8.80 14.39
CA TYR A 118 25.95 -7.88 14.52
C TYR A 118 27.17 -8.61 15.09
N LEU A 119 28.37 -8.24 14.66
CA LEU A 119 29.61 -8.85 15.17
C LEU A 119 30.04 -8.27 16.52
N SER A 120 29.64 -7.02 16.81
CA SER A 120 29.96 -6.29 18.04
C SER A 120 28.69 -5.83 18.75
N LEU A 121 28.76 -5.70 20.08
CA LEU A 121 27.71 -5.06 20.88
C LEU A 121 27.57 -3.56 20.53
N ASP A 122 28.68 -2.89 20.20
CA ASP A 122 28.68 -1.46 19.88
C ASP A 122 27.85 -1.17 18.63
N ASP A 123 28.00 -1.99 17.58
CA ASP A 123 27.23 -1.87 16.34
C ASP A 123 25.72 -2.08 16.58
N ALA A 124 25.37 -3.01 17.49
CA ALA A 124 23.98 -3.23 17.89
C ALA A 124 23.45 -2.07 18.75
N GLY A 125 24.31 -1.47 19.59
CA GLY A 125 24.02 -0.33 20.44
C GLY A 125 23.55 0.89 19.67
N GLU A 126 24.24 1.25 18.58
CA GLU A 126 23.83 2.39 17.72
C GLU A 126 22.40 2.21 17.16
N VAL A 127 22.03 0.97 16.82
CA VAL A 127 20.70 0.65 16.31
C VAL A 127 19.67 0.68 17.43
N ILE A 128 20.00 0.21 18.63
CA ILE A 128 19.14 0.29 19.82
C ILE A 128 18.88 1.75 20.20
N ASP A 129 19.88 2.62 20.14
CA ASP A 129 19.74 4.05 20.41
C ASP A 129 18.80 4.70 19.41
N SER A 130 18.98 4.42 18.12
CA SER A 130 18.05 4.89 17.07
C SER A 130 16.63 4.36 17.27
N LEU A 131 16.47 3.11 17.72
CA LEU A 131 15.17 2.51 17.99
C LEU A 131 14.50 3.14 19.21
N SER A 132 15.26 3.45 20.25
CA SER A 132 14.76 4.09 21.48
C SER A 132 14.22 5.50 21.20
N GLN A 133 14.82 6.23 20.25
CA GLN A 133 14.30 7.52 19.79
C GLN A 133 12.98 7.38 19.03
N ALA A 134 12.84 6.33 18.21
CA ALA A 134 11.62 6.08 17.42
C ALA A 134 10.47 5.47 18.24
N TYR A 135 10.79 4.71 19.29
CA TYR A 135 9.86 4.03 20.17
C TYR A 135 10.15 4.40 21.64
N PRO A 136 9.59 5.51 22.16
CA PRO A 136 9.93 6.01 23.50
C PRO A 136 9.60 5.08 24.67
N GLN A 137 8.79 4.04 24.44
CA GLN A 137 8.43 3.01 25.43
C GLN A 137 9.13 1.66 25.16
N LEU A 138 10.20 1.65 24.37
CA LEU A 138 10.96 0.45 24.03
C LEU A 138 11.64 -0.14 25.28
N GLN A 139 11.33 -1.39 25.57
CA GLN A 139 12.04 -2.16 26.59
C GLN A 139 13.18 -2.94 25.91
N VAL A 140 14.42 -2.71 26.33
CA VAL A 140 15.59 -3.43 25.80
C VAL A 140 15.90 -4.59 26.73
N LEU A 141 15.80 -5.82 26.22
CA LEU A 141 16.15 -7.05 26.93
C LEU A 141 17.52 -7.53 26.44
N SER A 142 18.50 -7.54 27.34
CA SER A 142 19.88 -8.00 27.09
C SER A 142 20.27 -9.08 28.10
N GLN A 143 21.11 -10.01 27.67
CA GLN A 143 21.55 -11.20 28.43
C GLN A 143 22.28 -10.84 29.73
N GLU A 144 22.86 -9.65 29.82
CA GLU A 144 23.58 -9.19 31.02
C GLU A 144 22.67 -8.61 32.11
N GLN A 145 21.41 -8.27 31.80
CA GLN A 145 20.58 -7.43 32.67
C GLN A 145 19.18 -7.98 32.98
N ASP A 146 18.64 -8.94 32.23
CA ASP A 146 17.24 -9.33 32.40
C ASP A 146 16.97 -10.86 32.36
N ASN A 147 16.41 -11.39 33.46
CA ASN A 147 15.96 -12.79 33.57
C ASN A 147 14.75 -13.12 32.68
N LYS A 148 14.16 -12.11 32.02
CA LYS A 148 13.02 -12.28 31.09
C LYS A 148 13.45 -12.53 29.64
N LEU A 149 14.74 -12.52 29.34
CA LEU A 149 15.21 -12.81 27.99
C LEU A 149 14.91 -14.29 27.63
N PRO A 150 14.14 -14.56 26.55
CA PRO A 150 13.87 -15.93 26.16
C PRO A 150 15.13 -16.61 25.65
N THR A 151 15.37 -17.85 26.06
CA THR A 151 16.44 -18.68 25.50
C THR A 151 16.15 -19.04 24.05
N LEU A 152 17.17 -19.45 23.30
CA LEU A 152 17.00 -19.95 21.93
C LEU A 152 16.01 -21.14 21.88
N ASP A 153 16.03 -22.01 22.89
CA ASP A 153 15.05 -23.09 23.02
C ASP A 153 13.64 -22.58 23.31
N GLY A 154 13.51 -21.52 24.12
CA GLY A 154 12.22 -20.85 24.35
C GLY A 154 11.65 -20.22 23.08
N ILE A 155 12.51 -19.61 22.25
CA ILE A 155 12.13 -19.08 20.93
C ILE A 155 11.75 -20.23 20.00
N ALA A 156 12.48 -21.34 20.02
CA ALA A 156 12.17 -22.52 19.22
C ALA A 156 10.84 -23.15 19.64
N ALA A 157 10.53 -23.20 20.94
CA ALA A 157 9.28 -23.73 21.48
C ALA A 157 8.04 -22.91 21.06
N ALA A 158 8.22 -21.61 20.76
CA ALA A 158 7.17 -20.75 20.22
C ALA A 158 6.91 -20.95 18.71
N SER A 159 7.55 -21.93 18.08
CA SER A 159 7.34 -22.25 16.66
C SER A 159 5.91 -22.73 16.39
N ALA A 160 5.13 -21.88 15.73
CA ALA A 160 3.76 -22.17 15.31
C ALA A 160 3.57 -22.05 13.79
N SER A 161 2.39 -22.43 13.29
CA SER A 161 2.05 -22.34 11.85
C SER A 161 2.19 -20.93 11.28
N CYS A 162 1.99 -19.89 12.10
CA CYS A 162 2.13 -18.49 11.72
C CYS A 162 3.59 -18.02 11.57
N SER A 163 4.55 -18.73 12.17
CA SER A 163 5.99 -18.48 12.02
C SER A 163 6.66 -19.33 10.94
N GLN A 164 5.93 -20.28 10.36
CA GLN A 164 6.47 -21.23 9.40
C GLN A 164 6.73 -20.56 8.05
N LEU A 165 7.93 -20.75 7.51
CA LEU A 165 8.30 -20.25 6.19
C LEU A 165 7.50 -20.97 5.10
N GLN A 166 6.78 -20.18 4.30
CA GLN A 166 6.00 -20.65 3.16
C GLN A 166 6.80 -20.46 1.87
N PRO A 167 6.96 -21.50 1.04
CA PRO A 167 7.68 -21.39 -0.22
C PRO A 167 6.91 -20.52 -1.22
N VAL A 168 7.62 -19.59 -1.85
CA VAL A 168 7.10 -18.78 -2.97
C VAL A 168 7.14 -19.65 -4.23
N ARG A 169 6.04 -20.35 -4.51
CA ARG A 169 5.94 -21.20 -5.71
C ARG A 169 6.06 -20.32 -6.95
N ARG A 170 7.21 -20.39 -7.63
CA ARG A 170 7.38 -19.78 -8.95
C ARG A 170 6.39 -20.46 -9.89
N TRP A 171 5.54 -19.67 -10.54
CA TRP A 171 4.65 -20.17 -11.57
C TRP A 171 5.54 -20.61 -12.73
N GLN A 172 5.88 -21.91 -12.76
CA GLN A 172 6.33 -22.53 -14.01
C GLN A 172 5.12 -22.45 -14.92
N SER A 173 5.29 -21.77 -16.06
CA SER A 173 4.26 -21.55 -17.06
C SER A 173 3.45 -22.83 -17.23
N ALA A 174 2.17 -22.78 -16.83
CA ALA A 174 1.28 -23.93 -16.80
C ALA A 174 0.73 -24.25 -18.20
N MET A 175 1.56 -24.12 -19.23
CA MET A 175 1.20 -24.46 -20.60
C MET A 175 1.94 -25.74 -20.97
N PRO A 176 1.23 -26.89 -21.01
CA PRO A 176 1.83 -28.16 -21.42
C PRO A 176 2.47 -28.00 -22.80
N TRP A 177 3.65 -28.57 -22.99
CA TRP A 177 4.38 -28.58 -24.27
C TRP A 177 3.52 -28.84 -25.51
N PRO A 178 2.53 -29.78 -25.52
CA PRO A 178 1.66 -29.97 -26.69
C PRO A 178 0.81 -28.73 -27.03
N VAL A 179 0.43 -27.91 -26.05
CA VAL A 179 -0.35 -26.68 -26.29
C VAL A 179 0.54 -25.57 -26.85
N GLN A 180 1.81 -25.52 -26.44
CA GLN A 180 2.79 -24.61 -27.06
C GLN A 180 3.04 -24.99 -28.53
N GLY A 181 3.14 -26.28 -28.83
CA GLY A 181 3.25 -26.79 -30.21
C GLY A 181 2.01 -26.45 -31.03
N PHE A 182 0.81 -26.61 -30.47
CA PHE A 182 -0.44 -26.25 -31.15
C PHE A 182 -0.55 -24.74 -31.43
N VAL A 183 -0.21 -23.88 -30.47
CA VAL A 183 -0.21 -22.43 -30.67
C VAL A 183 0.84 -22.03 -31.71
N LEU A 184 2.03 -22.62 -31.69
CA LEU A 184 3.06 -22.37 -32.69
C LEU A 184 2.59 -22.79 -34.08
N ALA A 185 1.99 -23.98 -34.22
CA ALA A 185 1.45 -24.47 -35.48
C ALA A 185 0.28 -23.61 -35.97
N LEU A 186 -0.60 -23.16 -35.07
CA LEU A 186 -1.71 -22.24 -35.38
C LEU A 186 -1.18 -20.90 -35.88
N VAL A 187 -0.16 -20.34 -35.22
CA VAL A 187 0.52 -19.11 -35.65
C VAL A 187 1.20 -19.33 -37.01
N LEU A 188 1.84 -20.48 -37.24
CA LEU A 188 2.49 -20.80 -38.51
C LEU A 188 1.46 -20.90 -39.65
N VAL A 189 0.34 -21.60 -39.43
CA VAL A 189 -0.74 -21.77 -40.41
C VAL A 189 -1.47 -20.45 -40.69
N LEU A 190 -1.61 -19.57 -39.69
CA LEU A 190 -2.22 -18.24 -39.87
C LEU A 190 -1.29 -17.22 -40.54
N LEU A 191 0.04 -17.36 -40.39
CA LEU A 191 1.03 -16.43 -40.93
C LEU A 191 1.62 -16.87 -42.28
N LEU A 192 1.73 -18.17 -42.58
CA LEU A 192 2.25 -18.65 -43.88
C LEU A 192 1.47 -18.10 -45.10
N PRO A 193 0.13 -18.07 -45.11
CA PRO A 193 -0.64 -17.52 -46.23
C PRO A 193 -0.44 -16.01 -46.40
N ARG A 194 0.00 -15.31 -45.35
CA ARG A 194 0.31 -13.86 -45.37
C ARG A 194 1.75 -13.55 -45.76
N ALA A 195 2.64 -14.54 -45.76
CA ALA A 195 4.03 -14.38 -46.22
C ALA A 195 4.20 -14.65 -47.73
N LEU A 196 3.28 -15.40 -48.35
CA LEU A 196 3.27 -15.66 -49.80
C LEU A 196 3.20 -14.41 -50.70
N PRO A 197 2.47 -13.32 -50.37
CA PRO A 197 2.49 -12.08 -51.17
C PRO A 197 3.76 -11.24 -50.99
N LEU A 198 4.68 -11.56 -50.06
CA LEU A 198 5.99 -10.88 -49.97
C LEU A 198 6.97 -11.34 -51.07
N PHE A 199 6.72 -12.48 -51.71
CA PHE A 199 7.57 -13.02 -52.78
C PHE A 199 7.06 -12.69 -54.19
N HIS A 200 5.81 -12.28 -54.34
CA HIS A 200 5.31 -11.73 -55.60
C HIS A 200 5.29 -10.22 -55.49
N GLY A 201 6.32 -9.58 -56.07
CA GLY A 201 6.42 -8.14 -56.17
C GLY A 201 5.25 -7.55 -56.94
N ALA A 202 4.18 -7.21 -56.25
CA ALA A 202 3.20 -6.26 -56.69
C ALA A 202 3.44 -4.98 -55.89
N GLN A 203 4.03 -3.98 -56.55
CA GLN A 203 4.01 -2.59 -56.09
C GLN A 203 2.55 -2.17 -55.95
N THR A 204 1.98 -2.43 -54.79
CA THR A 204 0.78 -1.75 -54.34
C THR A 204 1.28 -0.49 -53.65
N SER A 205 1.06 0.63 -54.31
CA SER A 205 1.11 1.95 -53.68
C SER A 205 0.17 1.90 -52.49
N VAL A 206 0.74 1.61 -51.31
CA VAL A 206 0.04 1.75 -50.04
C VAL A 206 -0.38 3.22 -49.97
N PRO A 207 -1.69 3.52 -49.89
CA PRO A 207 -2.12 4.89 -49.62
C PRO A 207 -1.43 5.31 -48.33
N GLU A 208 -0.64 6.37 -48.42
CA GLU A 208 0.05 6.99 -47.30
C GLU A 208 -0.96 7.13 -46.14
N PRO A 209 -0.80 6.39 -45.02
CA PRO A 209 -1.69 6.55 -43.90
C PRO A 209 -1.57 8.01 -43.45
N PRO A 210 -2.70 8.70 -43.23
CA PRO A 210 -2.70 10.14 -43.00
C PRO A 210 -1.70 10.45 -41.88
N VAL A 211 -0.73 11.33 -42.18
CA VAL A 211 0.24 11.84 -41.21
C VAL A 211 -0.57 12.33 -40.01
N LEU A 212 -0.55 11.56 -38.91
CA LEU A 212 -1.33 11.91 -37.74
C LEU A 212 -0.77 13.23 -37.23
N ASN A 213 -1.57 14.30 -37.29
CA ASN A 213 -1.16 15.60 -36.80
C ASN A 213 -0.66 15.42 -35.34
N PRO A 214 0.60 15.80 -35.01
CA PRO A 214 1.16 15.59 -33.68
C PRO A 214 0.26 16.14 -32.56
N ALA A 215 -0.43 17.25 -32.80
CA ALA A 215 -1.37 17.82 -31.85
C ALA A 215 -2.59 16.91 -31.59
N GLN A 216 -3.09 16.25 -32.62
CA GLN A 216 -4.19 15.28 -32.47
C GLN A 216 -3.72 14.02 -31.74
N ALA A 217 -2.52 13.52 -32.08
CA ALA A 217 -1.91 12.36 -31.41
C ALA A 217 -1.77 12.59 -29.90
N TRP A 218 -1.25 13.76 -29.53
CA TRP A 218 -1.10 14.17 -28.13
C TRP A 218 -2.42 14.38 -27.42
N ARG A 219 -3.40 15.02 -28.07
CA ARG A 219 -4.74 15.19 -27.51
C ARG A 219 -5.40 13.84 -27.21
N LEU A 220 -5.29 12.88 -28.12
CA LEU A 220 -5.80 11.51 -27.93
C LEU A 220 -5.09 10.81 -26.77
N ALA A 221 -3.76 10.91 -26.67
CA ALA A 221 -2.99 10.34 -25.58
C ALA A 221 -3.36 10.93 -24.21
N VAL A 222 -3.50 12.25 -24.12
CA VAL A 222 -3.92 12.95 -22.90
C VAL A 222 -5.35 12.58 -22.51
N THR A 223 -6.27 12.57 -23.48
CA THR A 223 -7.67 12.14 -23.29
C THR A 223 -7.76 10.70 -22.78
N ALA A 224 -7.02 9.79 -23.40
CA ALA A 224 -6.97 8.38 -23.01
C ALA A 224 -6.40 8.19 -21.60
N SER A 225 -5.40 8.98 -21.22
CA SER A 225 -4.84 9.01 -19.87
C SER A 225 -5.88 9.50 -18.85
N ALA A 226 -6.48 10.66 -19.11
CA ALA A 226 -7.44 11.30 -18.21
C ALA A 226 -8.72 10.48 -18.00
N ASN A 227 -9.20 9.76 -19.01
CA ASN A 227 -10.41 8.92 -18.92
C ASN A 227 -10.34 7.80 -17.87
N ARG A 228 -9.13 7.43 -17.44
CA ARG A 228 -8.91 6.43 -16.38
C ARG A 228 -9.10 7.00 -14.97
N HIS A 229 -9.20 8.32 -14.86
CA HIS A 229 -9.31 9.03 -13.60
C HIS A 229 -10.71 9.59 -13.42
N ARG A 230 -11.19 9.51 -12.17
CA ARG A 230 -12.51 9.95 -11.75
C ARG A 230 -12.37 10.97 -10.64
N VAL A 231 -13.25 11.97 -10.66
CA VAL A 231 -13.35 13.04 -9.67
C VAL A 231 -14.69 12.89 -8.96
N HIS A 232 -14.67 12.80 -7.63
CA HIS A 232 -15.90 12.65 -6.84
C HIS A 232 -16.57 14.02 -6.63
N GLY A 233 -15.77 15.08 -6.56
CA GLY A 233 -16.26 16.44 -6.39
C GLY A 233 -17.00 16.65 -5.06
N ARG A 234 -17.67 17.79 -4.95
CA ARG A 234 -18.49 18.11 -3.78
C ARG A 234 -19.64 17.13 -3.57
N LYS A 235 -20.35 16.76 -4.64
CA LYS A 235 -21.54 15.90 -4.55
C LYS A 235 -21.19 14.49 -4.09
N GLY A 236 -20.18 13.86 -4.70
CA GLY A 236 -19.73 12.53 -4.32
C GLY A 236 -19.18 12.48 -2.89
N MET A 237 -18.43 13.51 -2.49
CA MET A 237 -17.96 13.63 -1.10
C MET A 237 -19.11 13.79 -0.10
N ARG A 238 -20.14 14.59 -0.44
CA ARG A 238 -21.31 14.76 0.42
C ARG A 238 -22.07 13.45 0.61
N THR A 239 -22.37 12.74 -0.47
CA THR A 239 -23.05 11.43 -0.39
C THR A 239 -22.29 10.42 0.48
N LEU A 240 -20.96 10.42 0.37
CA LEU A 240 -20.10 9.59 1.22
C LEU A 240 -20.18 9.97 2.71
N ILE A 241 -20.08 11.27 3.02
CA ILE A 241 -20.18 11.76 4.41
C ILE A 241 -21.56 11.45 4.99
N ASP A 242 -22.63 11.74 4.23
CA ASP A 242 -24.00 11.49 4.65
C ASP A 242 -24.23 9.99 4.91
N SER A 243 -23.62 9.10 4.11
CA SER A 243 -23.67 7.66 4.37
C SER A 243 -22.97 7.25 5.67
N PHE A 244 -21.85 7.88 6.05
CA PHE A 244 -21.21 7.60 7.34
C PHE A 244 -22.02 8.17 8.51
N LEU A 245 -22.61 9.36 8.34
CA LEU A 245 -23.47 9.98 9.36
C LEU A 245 -24.75 9.17 9.62
N ALA A 246 -25.25 8.44 8.62
CA ALA A 246 -26.40 7.56 8.74
C ALA A 246 -26.11 6.23 9.47
N LEU A 247 -24.85 5.91 9.78
CA LEU A 247 -24.51 4.66 10.44
C LEU A 247 -24.88 4.68 11.93
N PRO A 248 -25.70 3.73 12.41
CA PRO A 248 -25.97 3.60 13.83
C PRO A 248 -24.70 3.17 14.56
N THR A 249 -24.33 3.89 15.61
CA THR A 249 -23.20 3.52 16.47
C THR A 249 -23.50 2.30 17.34
N SER A 250 -24.79 2.03 17.60
CA SER A 250 -25.28 0.85 18.29
C SER A 250 -26.54 0.31 17.62
N LEU A 251 -26.63 -1.01 17.44
CA LEU A 251 -27.70 -1.66 16.72
C LEU A 251 -28.06 -3.01 17.37
N GLY A 252 -29.25 -3.13 17.97
CA GLY A 252 -29.71 -4.39 18.57
C GLY A 252 -28.77 -4.99 19.63
N GLY A 253 -28.02 -4.16 20.36
CA GLY A 253 -27.01 -4.57 21.36
C GLY A 253 -25.60 -4.85 20.78
N TRP A 254 -25.39 -4.55 19.50
CA TRP A 254 -24.09 -4.56 18.83
C TRP A 254 -23.56 -3.13 18.70
N ALA A 255 -22.25 -2.93 18.81
CA ALA A 255 -21.60 -1.63 18.65
C ALA A 255 -20.77 -1.58 17.36
N LEU A 256 -20.85 -0.47 16.64
CA LEU A 256 -20.02 -0.20 15.48
C LEU A 256 -18.55 -0.10 15.90
N GLN A 257 -17.66 -0.80 15.22
CA GLN A 257 -16.21 -0.74 15.46
C GLN A 257 -15.53 0.11 14.39
N ARG A 258 -15.86 -0.15 13.12
CA ARG A 258 -15.31 0.56 11.97
C ARG A 258 -16.26 0.50 10.78
N ALA A 259 -16.12 1.46 9.88
CA ALA A 259 -16.71 1.40 8.55
C ALA A 259 -15.69 1.85 7.49
N ILE A 260 -15.73 1.26 6.30
CA ILE A 260 -14.81 1.55 5.20
C ILE A 260 -15.64 1.64 3.92
N CYS A 261 -15.39 2.67 3.13
CA CYS A 261 -15.95 2.83 1.79
C CYS A 261 -14.80 2.98 0.77
N LYS A 262 -14.89 2.26 -0.35
CA LYS A 262 -13.97 2.34 -1.48
C LYS A 262 -14.73 2.57 -2.78
N PRO A 263 -14.22 3.39 -3.71
CA PRO A 263 -14.87 3.56 -5.00
C PRO A 263 -14.66 2.32 -5.88
N GLU A 264 -15.71 1.85 -6.51
CA GLU A 264 -15.70 0.78 -7.51
C GLU A 264 -16.75 1.05 -8.58
N ALA A 265 -16.32 1.17 -9.83
CA ALA A 265 -17.19 1.25 -11.01
C ALA A 265 -18.37 2.25 -10.89
N GLY A 266 -18.11 3.48 -10.43
CA GLY A 266 -19.15 4.51 -10.29
C GLY A 266 -19.98 4.42 -9.01
N ARG A 267 -19.64 3.51 -8.10
CA ARG A 267 -20.30 3.36 -6.79
C ARG A 267 -19.26 3.37 -5.68
N TRP A 268 -19.71 3.63 -4.47
CA TRP A 268 -18.95 3.30 -3.28
C TRP A 268 -19.40 1.93 -2.78
N LEU A 269 -18.45 1.02 -2.59
CA LEU A 269 -18.67 -0.19 -1.82
C LEU A 269 -18.30 0.09 -0.38
N CYS A 270 -19.30 0.04 0.49
CA CYS A 270 -19.15 0.31 1.90
C CYS A 270 -19.36 -0.95 2.72
N GLN A 271 -18.57 -1.09 3.76
CA GLN A 271 -18.62 -2.18 4.71
C GLN A 271 -18.45 -1.63 6.13
N ALA A 272 -19.26 -2.08 7.07
CA ALA A 272 -19.12 -1.78 8.48
C ALA A 272 -19.01 -3.06 9.29
N GLU A 273 -18.24 -2.99 10.37
CA GLU A 273 -18.09 -4.09 11.31
C GLU A 273 -18.69 -3.69 12.65
N TYR A 274 -19.54 -4.58 13.16
CA TYR A 274 -20.15 -4.47 14.46
C TYR A 274 -19.69 -5.63 15.34
N GLU A 275 -19.52 -5.33 16.61
CA GLU A 275 -19.16 -6.30 17.64
C GLU A 275 -20.25 -6.37 18.70
N ARG A 276 -20.53 -7.57 19.19
CA ARG A 276 -21.54 -7.80 20.21
C ARG A 276 -21.05 -7.23 21.55
N GLN A 277 -21.85 -6.37 22.16
CA GLN A 277 -21.53 -5.74 23.46
C GLN A 277 -22.52 -6.15 24.56
N ASP A 278 -23.78 -6.37 24.20
CA ASP A 278 -24.81 -6.78 25.16
C ASP A 278 -24.92 -8.31 25.24
N VAL A 279 -25.02 -8.84 26.47
CA VAL A 279 -25.25 -10.27 26.74
C VAL A 279 -26.55 -10.76 26.08
N LYS A 280 -27.58 -9.90 25.98
CA LYS A 280 -28.86 -10.20 25.34
C LYS A 280 -28.87 -10.00 23.82
N ALA A 281 -27.81 -9.43 23.25
CA ALA A 281 -27.73 -9.26 21.80
C ALA A 281 -27.61 -10.61 21.11
N SER A 282 -28.27 -10.74 19.96
CA SER A 282 -28.29 -11.94 19.13
C SER A 282 -28.21 -11.57 17.65
N ASN A 283 -28.00 -12.57 16.79
CA ASN A 283 -28.07 -12.36 15.35
C ASN A 283 -29.47 -11.93 14.91
N SER A 284 -30.52 -12.42 15.58
CA SER A 284 -31.90 -12.03 15.29
C SER A 284 -32.20 -10.59 15.70
N SER A 285 -31.70 -10.11 16.84
CA SER A 285 -31.86 -8.70 17.25
C SER A 285 -31.14 -7.74 16.32
N PHE A 286 -29.96 -8.14 15.81
CA PHE A 286 -29.22 -7.38 14.80
C PHE A 286 -30.02 -7.26 13.49
N LEU A 287 -30.45 -8.40 12.92
CA LEU A 287 -31.19 -8.43 11.66
C LEU A 287 -32.50 -7.65 11.74
N ALA A 288 -33.25 -7.80 12.84
CA ALA A 288 -34.50 -7.07 13.05
C ALA A 288 -34.32 -5.55 13.13
N SER A 289 -33.14 -5.09 13.59
CA SER A 289 -32.80 -3.66 13.68
C SER A 289 -32.07 -3.14 12.44
N SER A 290 -31.65 -4.02 11.53
CA SER A 290 -30.78 -3.66 10.40
C SER A 290 -31.47 -2.82 9.33
N LEU A 291 -30.67 -2.02 8.61
CA LEU A 291 -31.20 -1.21 7.51
C LEU A 291 -31.52 -2.08 6.29
N PRO A 292 -32.60 -1.79 5.54
CA PRO A 292 -33.06 -2.66 4.45
C PRO A 292 -32.05 -2.93 3.33
N ALA A 293 -31.14 -1.99 3.05
CA ALA A 293 -30.14 -2.11 1.99
C ALA A 293 -28.88 -2.88 2.41
N TRP A 294 -28.81 -3.33 3.67
CA TRP A 294 -27.62 -3.99 4.21
C TRP A 294 -27.62 -5.48 3.94
N LYS A 295 -26.44 -6.00 3.60
CA LYS A 295 -26.17 -7.43 3.56
C LYS A 295 -25.29 -7.79 4.75
N ALA A 296 -25.86 -8.49 5.73
CA ALA A 296 -25.16 -8.92 6.93
C ALA A 296 -24.49 -10.28 6.73
N GLU A 297 -23.23 -10.39 7.15
CA GLU A 297 -22.42 -11.60 7.17
C GLU A 297 -21.81 -11.77 8.56
N PHE A 298 -22.21 -12.84 9.26
CA PHE A 298 -21.73 -13.15 10.59
C PHE A 298 -20.46 -13.98 10.48
N SER A 299 -19.33 -13.41 10.89
CA SER A 299 -18.02 -14.06 10.83
C SER A 299 -17.68 -14.84 12.11
N SER A 300 -18.35 -14.50 13.22
CA SER A 300 -18.28 -15.21 14.51
C SER A 300 -19.54 -14.94 15.33
N LEU A 301 -19.63 -15.52 16.53
CA LEU A 301 -20.74 -15.26 17.45
C LEU A 301 -20.83 -13.79 17.90
N ASP A 302 -19.69 -13.10 17.92
CA ASP A 302 -19.60 -11.74 18.45
C ASP A 302 -19.22 -10.71 17.38
N ARG A 303 -19.12 -11.10 16.10
CA ARG A 303 -18.82 -10.16 14.99
C ARG A 303 -19.70 -10.34 13.77
N VAL A 304 -20.21 -9.21 13.28
CA VAL A 304 -20.97 -9.13 12.03
C VAL A 304 -20.40 -8.03 11.14
N SER A 305 -20.29 -8.34 9.86
CA SER A 305 -19.94 -7.40 8.81
C SER A 305 -21.19 -7.08 8.01
N VAL A 306 -21.47 -5.81 7.75
CA VAL A 306 -22.56 -5.37 6.89
C VAL A 306 -22.03 -4.63 5.68
N GLY A 307 -22.48 -5.03 4.49
CA GLY A 307 -22.14 -4.36 3.24
C GLY A 307 -23.31 -3.58 2.66
N TRP A 308 -23.06 -2.40 2.12
CA TRP A 308 -24.01 -1.62 1.32
C TRP A 308 -23.31 -0.86 0.20
N GLN A 309 -24.09 -0.32 -0.73
CA GLN A 309 -23.58 0.45 -1.86
C GLN A 309 -24.27 1.80 -1.91
N ILE A 310 -23.53 2.83 -2.27
CA ILE A 310 -24.07 4.18 -2.55
C ILE A 310 -23.52 4.68 -3.88
N GLU A 311 -24.23 5.58 -4.53
CA GLU A 311 -23.74 6.21 -5.76
C GLU A 311 -22.51 7.08 -5.47
N SER A 312 -21.49 7.00 -6.33
CA SER A 312 -20.27 7.80 -6.16
C SER A 312 -20.41 9.25 -6.61
N HIS A 313 -21.40 9.52 -7.48
CA HIS A 313 -21.50 10.75 -8.26
C HIS A 313 -20.17 11.20 -8.89
N ASP A 314 -19.32 10.23 -9.26
CA ASP A 314 -18.07 10.54 -9.92
C ASP A 314 -18.29 11.04 -11.35
N MET A 315 -17.35 11.88 -11.80
CA MET A 315 -17.27 12.32 -13.18
C MET A 315 -15.88 12.03 -13.75
N PRO A 316 -15.75 11.81 -15.07
CA PRO A 316 -14.45 11.73 -15.73
C PRO A 316 -13.62 12.99 -15.47
N LEU A 317 -12.30 12.82 -15.29
CA LEU A 317 -11.39 13.95 -15.07
C LEU A 317 -11.48 15.03 -16.14
N LEU A 318 -11.74 14.63 -17.40
CA LEU A 318 -11.92 15.54 -18.53
C LEU A 318 -13.11 16.49 -18.40
N GLN A 319 -14.10 16.14 -17.59
CA GLN A 319 -15.30 16.96 -17.34
C GLN A 319 -15.13 17.84 -16.09
N ALA A 320 -14.08 17.62 -15.31
CA ALA A 320 -13.82 18.42 -14.11
C ALA A 320 -13.24 19.78 -14.49
N SER A 321 -13.70 20.83 -13.80
CA SER A 321 -13.12 22.17 -13.90
C SER A 321 -11.87 22.25 -13.03
N LEU A 322 -10.71 22.01 -13.64
CA LEU A 322 -9.43 21.96 -12.94
C LEU A 322 -8.72 23.31 -12.98
N SER A 323 -8.12 23.68 -11.86
CA SER A 323 -7.24 24.84 -11.76
C SER A 323 -5.81 24.47 -12.14
N SER A 324 -5.00 25.48 -12.49
CA SER A 324 -3.55 25.28 -12.64
C SER A 324 -2.90 24.97 -11.29
N SER A 325 -1.75 24.29 -11.29
CA SER A 325 -0.98 24.03 -10.05
C SER A 325 -0.74 25.29 -9.21
N ALA A 326 -0.40 26.41 -9.85
CA ALA A 326 -0.17 27.69 -9.16
C ALA A 326 -1.45 28.29 -8.55
N GLN A 327 -2.62 28.12 -9.20
CA GLN A 327 -3.90 28.53 -8.63
C GLN A 327 -4.32 27.61 -7.48
N THR A 328 -4.15 26.28 -7.63
CA THR A 328 -4.40 25.32 -6.56
C THR A 328 -3.59 25.67 -5.30
N GLU A 329 -2.31 25.97 -5.46
CA GLU A 329 -1.44 26.36 -4.34
C GLU A 329 -1.90 27.64 -3.64
N ARG A 330 -2.32 28.65 -4.40
CA ARG A 330 -2.77 29.92 -3.82
C ARG A 330 -4.15 29.82 -3.18
N ASP A 331 -5.11 29.20 -3.85
CA ASP A 331 -6.51 29.32 -3.47
C ASP A 331 -6.96 28.11 -2.64
N LEU A 332 -6.79 26.90 -3.19
CA LEU A 332 -7.25 25.68 -2.52
C LEU A 332 -6.40 25.37 -1.28
N LEU A 333 -5.07 25.43 -1.38
CA LEU A 333 -4.23 25.11 -0.22
C LEU A 333 -4.38 26.13 0.90
N SER A 334 -4.56 27.41 0.59
CA SER A 334 -4.87 28.44 1.60
C SER A 334 -6.22 28.17 2.27
N ALA A 335 -7.25 27.79 1.51
CA ALA A 335 -8.54 27.41 2.09
C ALA A 335 -8.44 26.18 3.00
N LEU A 336 -7.64 25.17 2.60
CA LEU A 336 -7.38 23.98 3.42
C LEU A 336 -6.55 24.29 4.67
N GLN A 337 -5.58 25.21 4.59
CA GLN A 337 -4.84 25.71 5.74
C GLN A 337 -5.78 26.37 6.77
N GLY A 338 -6.77 27.13 6.31
CA GLY A 338 -7.76 27.78 7.18
C GLY A 338 -8.59 26.79 8.01
N ILE A 339 -8.88 25.61 7.49
CA ILE A 339 -9.66 24.56 8.19
C ILE A 339 -8.80 23.48 8.84
N ARG A 340 -7.47 23.49 8.61
CA ARG A 340 -6.52 22.50 9.18
C ARG A 340 -6.68 22.27 10.69
N PRO A 341 -6.90 23.29 11.54
CA PRO A 341 -7.04 23.09 12.99
C PRO A 341 -8.21 22.17 13.40
N SER A 342 -9.19 21.97 12.52
CA SER A 342 -10.35 21.10 12.77
C SER A 342 -10.07 19.61 12.52
N PHE A 343 -8.85 19.26 12.10
CA PHE A 343 -8.42 17.91 11.74
C PHE A 343 -7.20 17.46 12.55
N LEU A 344 -7.10 16.16 12.81
CA LEU A 344 -5.96 15.54 13.48
C LEU A 344 -4.73 15.49 12.56
N GLN A 345 -4.97 15.21 11.27
CA GLN A 345 -3.93 15.11 10.26
C GLN A 345 -4.47 15.68 8.95
N MET A 346 -3.64 16.48 8.28
CA MET A 346 -3.88 16.95 6.92
C MET A 346 -2.54 16.99 6.20
N GLN A 347 -2.37 16.11 5.23
CA GLN A 347 -1.16 16.00 4.42
C GLN A 347 -1.54 16.16 2.95
N ILE A 348 -0.84 17.06 2.27
CA ILE A 348 -1.02 17.33 0.85
C ILE A 348 0.37 17.26 0.22
N GLY A 349 0.53 16.40 -0.78
CA GLY A 349 1.80 16.20 -1.45
C GLY A 349 2.10 17.24 -2.53
N GLN A 350 3.27 17.06 -3.12
CA GLN A 350 3.70 17.80 -4.30
C GLN A 350 2.94 17.33 -5.56
N PRO A 351 2.84 18.17 -6.59
CA PRO A 351 2.16 17.79 -7.82
C PRO A 351 3.02 16.79 -8.58
N VAL A 352 2.38 15.72 -9.04
CA VAL A 352 3.03 14.68 -9.83
C VAL A 352 2.26 14.54 -11.15
N PRO A 353 2.95 14.53 -12.31
CA PRO A 353 2.29 14.37 -13.59
C PRO A 353 1.61 13.01 -13.67
N ILE A 354 0.38 12.99 -14.22
CA ILE A 354 -0.33 11.74 -14.45
C ILE A 354 0.39 10.96 -15.58
N PRO A 355 0.74 9.68 -15.36
CA PRO A 355 1.43 8.90 -16.38
C PRO A 355 0.61 8.77 -17.67
N LEU A 356 1.16 9.29 -18.78
CA LEU A 356 0.57 9.16 -20.11
C LEU A 356 1.50 8.37 -21.04
N VAL A 357 0.93 7.70 -22.03
CA VAL A 357 1.70 7.01 -23.08
C VAL A 357 2.06 8.05 -24.14
N VAL A 358 3.35 8.35 -24.27
CA VAL A 358 3.84 9.32 -25.27
C VAL A 358 3.53 8.79 -26.67
N PRO A 359 2.80 9.56 -27.50
CA PRO A 359 2.49 9.13 -28.86
C PRO A 359 3.77 9.06 -29.70
N LYS A 360 3.84 8.07 -30.59
CA LYS A 360 5.00 7.80 -31.43
C LYS A 360 4.67 7.99 -32.90
N ASP A 361 5.66 8.38 -33.69
CA ASP A 361 5.57 8.42 -35.15
C ASP A 361 5.60 7.00 -35.76
N GLN A 362 5.52 6.92 -37.08
CA GLN A 362 5.53 5.65 -37.83
C GLN A 362 6.86 4.89 -37.67
N GLN A 363 7.94 5.59 -37.30
CA GLN A 363 9.27 5.05 -37.05
C GLN A 363 9.47 4.68 -35.57
N GLY A 364 8.43 4.80 -34.73
CA GLY A 364 8.46 4.46 -33.31
C GLY A 364 9.16 5.51 -32.43
N ARG A 365 9.47 6.68 -32.96
CA ARG A 365 10.09 7.80 -32.22
C ARG A 365 9.01 8.62 -31.52
N PRO A 366 9.28 9.16 -30.31
CA PRO A 366 8.31 9.98 -29.59
C PRO A 366 8.02 11.28 -30.36
N LEU A 367 6.74 11.62 -30.53
CA LEU A 367 6.34 12.89 -31.12
C LEU A 367 6.58 14.03 -30.11
N PRO A 368 7.14 15.18 -30.55
CA PRO A 368 7.33 16.32 -29.67
C PRO A 368 5.98 16.83 -29.16
N ARG A 369 5.93 17.23 -27.89
CA ARG A 369 4.72 17.77 -27.28
C ARG A 369 4.46 19.20 -27.80
N PRO A 370 3.24 19.52 -28.27
CA PRO A 370 2.85 20.90 -28.56
C PRO A 370 2.88 21.75 -27.28
N LYS A 371 3.39 22.99 -27.36
CA LYS A 371 3.49 23.91 -26.20
C LYS A 371 2.16 24.20 -25.52
N GLU A 372 1.07 24.18 -26.29
CA GLU A 372 -0.30 24.46 -25.80
C GLU A 372 -0.99 23.21 -25.22
N GLN A 373 -0.34 22.04 -25.26
CA GLN A 373 -0.96 20.81 -24.78
C GLN A 373 -0.94 20.75 -23.26
N MET A 374 -2.10 20.99 -22.65
CA MET A 374 -2.33 20.79 -21.22
C MET A 374 -2.07 19.33 -20.83
N VAL A 375 -1.37 19.16 -19.72
CA VAL A 375 -1.19 17.87 -19.06
C VAL A 375 -1.78 17.94 -17.65
N TYR A 376 -2.26 16.80 -17.18
CA TYR A 376 -2.86 16.69 -15.86
C TYR A 376 -1.81 16.28 -14.84
N ALA A 377 -1.91 16.86 -13.65
CA ALA A 377 -1.15 16.46 -12.48
C ALA A 377 -2.10 16.04 -11.36
N SER A 378 -1.57 15.25 -10.43
CA SER A 378 -2.27 14.87 -9.20
C SER A 378 -1.39 15.14 -7.98
N ARG A 379 -2.01 15.55 -6.89
CA ARG A 379 -1.39 15.67 -5.57
C ARG A 379 -2.00 14.61 -4.65
N PRO A 380 -1.19 13.75 -4.01
CA PRO A 380 -1.74 12.84 -3.00
C PRO A 380 -2.25 13.66 -1.81
N VAL A 381 -3.43 13.31 -1.30
CA VAL A 381 -4.04 13.98 -0.14
C VAL A 381 -4.48 12.94 0.88
N GLN A 382 -4.19 13.21 2.16
CA GLN A 382 -4.64 12.43 3.30
C GLN A 382 -5.16 13.37 4.38
N ILE A 383 -6.38 13.12 4.83
CA ILE A 383 -7.05 13.95 5.85
C ILE A 383 -7.67 13.02 6.88
N ALA A 384 -7.37 13.23 8.16
CA ALA A 384 -7.98 12.49 9.26
C ALA A 384 -8.44 13.45 10.36
N GLY A 385 -9.62 13.19 10.92
CA GLY A 385 -10.18 13.99 12.01
C GLY A 385 -11.62 13.62 12.34
N PRO A 386 -12.29 14.42 13.19
CA PRO A 386 -13.68 14.19 13.55
C PRO A 386 -14.60 14.11 12.34
N LEU A 387 -15.52 13.13 12.30
CA LEU A 387 -16.50 13.00 11.22
C LEU A 387 -17.30 14.29 11.01
N ARG A 388 -17.65 14.98 12.09
CA ARG A 388 -18.36 16.28 12.06
C ARG A 388 -17.59 17.38 11.32
N SER A 389 -16.25 17.36 11.36
CA SER A 389 -15.40 18.35 10.69
C SER A 389 -15.30 18.09 9.18
N ALA A 390 -15.65 16.89 8.71
CA ALA A 390 -15.55 16.52 7.29
C ALA A 390 -16.39 17.43 6.38
N ILE A 391 -17.48 18.02 6.90
CA ILE A 391 -18.34 18.95 6.16
C ILE A 391 -17.57 20.21 5.73
N LEU A 392 -16.53 20.62 6.47
CA LEU A 392 -15.67 21.77 6.13
C LEU A 392 -14.86 21.57 4.85
N LEU A 393 -14.72 20.33 4.38
CA LEU A 393 -14.02 20.01 3.14
C LEU A 393 -14.89 20.21 1.89
N LEU A 394 -16.23 20.18 2.03
CA LEU A 394 -17.16 20.23 0.90
C LEU A 394 -16.98 21.45 -0.03
N PRO A 395 -16.74 22.68 0.48
CA PRO A 395 -16.48 23.82 -0.40
C PRO A 395 -15.26 23.62 -1.31
N ASN A 396 -14.28 22.85 -0.83
CA ASN A 396 -12.94 22.65 -1.40
C ASN A 396 -12.80 21.31 -2.15
N ALA A 397 -13.86 20.52 -2.25
CA ALA A 397 -13.81 19.13 -2.72
C ALA A 397 -13.92 18.97 -4.24
N GLU A 398 -14.06 20.06 -5.00
CA GLU A 398 -14.48 20.02 -6.41
C GLU A 398 -13.54 19.21 -7.31
N THR A 399 -12.23 19.31 -7.07
CA THR A 399 -11.20 18.58 -7.84
C THR A 399 -10.69 17.33 -7.11
N MET A 400 -11.33 16.94 -6.01
CA MET A 400 -10.88 15.84 -5.16
C MET A 400 -11.44 14.49 -5.63
N SER A 401 -10.62 13.47 -5.48
CA SER A 401 -11.00 12.09 -5.67
C SER A 401 -10.48 11.21 -4.55
N TRP A 402 -11.36 10.42 -3.97
CA TRP A 402 -11.09 9.62 -2.79
C TRP A 402 -10.90 8.16 -3.18
N LEU A 403 -9.84 7.52 -2.72
CA LEU A 403 -9.53 6.10 -2.94
C LEU A 403 -10.00 5.22 -1.77
N ASN A 404 -10.02 5.79 -0.57
CA ASN A 404 -10.41 5.11 0.63
C ASN A 404 -10.97 6.12 1.63
N ALA A 405 -12.09 5.77 2.23
CA ALA A 405 -12.65 6.49 3.36
C ALA A 405 -12.95 5.50 4.48
N SER A 406 -12.47 5.79 5.68
CA SER A 406 -12.66 4.91 6.84
C SER A 406 -13.12 5.70 8.05
N LEU A 407 -14.17 5.22 8.68
CA LEU A 407 -14.67 5.66 9.96
C LEU A 407 -14.19 4.69 11.04
N THR A 408 -13.65 5.23 12.13
CA THR A 408 -13.19 4.47 13.29
C THR A 408 -13.81 5.04 14.55
N ILE A 409 -14.11 4.16 15.51
CA ILE A 409 -14.58 4.57 16.84
C ILE A 409 -13.40 4.60 17.80
N ASN A 410 -13.09 5.78 18.34
CA ASN A 410 -12.05 5.95 19.36
C ASN A 410 -12.70 6.16 20.73
N GLN A 411 -12.04 5.68 21.79
CA GLN A 411 -12.38 6.07 23.15
C GLN A 411 -11.80 7.47 23.40
N ALA A 412 -12.67 8.48 23.36
CA ALA A 412 -12.31 9.86 23.69
C ALA A 412 -13.01 10.25 24.99
N ASP A 413 -12.21 10.45 26.06
CA ASP A 413 -12.72 10.80 27.39
C ASP A 413 -13.27 12.24 27.45
N LYS A 414 -12.83 13.13 26.54
CA LYS A 414 -13.37 14.49 26.39
C LYS A 414 -13.53 14.85 24.91
N VAL A 415 -14.75 15.21 24.52
CA VAL A 415 -15.07 15.69 23.17
C VAL A 415 -14.56 17.12 23.01
N GLY A 416 -13.75 17.37 21.99
CA GLY A 416 -13.08 18.65 21.73
C GLY A 416 -12.96 18.89 20.22
N LEU A 417 -12.41 20.03 19.80
CA LEU A 417 -12.36 20.43 18.37
C LEU A 417 -11.76 19.34 17.47
N THR A 418 -10.73 18.64 17.94
CA THR A 418 -10.06 17.53 17.23
C THR A 418 -10.33 16.15 17.83
N SER A 419 -10.86 16.07 19.06
CA SER A 419 -11.17 14.80 19.73
C SER A 419 -12.66 14.45 19.58
N SER A 420 -12.92 13.38 18.84
CA SER A 420 -14.26 12.83 18.62
C SER A 420 -14.21 11.32 18.81
N LYS A 421 -15.32 10.76 19.31
CA LYS A 421 -15.51 9.31 19.33
C LYS A 421 -15.57 8.72 17.91
N LEU A 422 -15.98 9.53 16.93
CA LEU A 422 -16.06 9.16 15.52
C LEU A 422 -15.00 9.91 14.72
N ASN A 423 -14.00 9.18 14.23
CA ASN A 423 -12.93 9.74 13.41
C ASN A 423 -12.98 9.19 11.99
N LEU A 424 -13.04 10.11 11.03
CA LEU A 424 -12.99 9.85 9.61
C LEU A 424 -11.54 10.03 9.11
N SER A 425 -11.07 9.09 8.31
CA SER A 425 -9.84 9.20 7.53
C SER A 425 -10.16 9.06 6.05
N LEU A 426 -9.70 10.01 5.26
CA LEU A 426 -9.87 10.12 3.81
C LEU A 426 -8.50 10.09 3.14
N GLN A 427 -8.35 9.25 2.12
CA GLN A 427 -7.15 9.17 1.31
C GLN A 427 -7.52 9.29 -0.17
N GLY A 428 -6.79 10.11 -0.92
CA GLY A 428 -7.16 10.45 -2.28
C GLY A 428 -6.14 11.27 -3.05
N HIS A 429 -6.63 11.94 -4.09
CA HIS A 429 -5.88 12.86 -4.94
C HIS A 429 -6.65 14.17 -5.14
N ILE A 430 -5.92 15.27 -5.26
CA ILE A 430 -6.40 16.54 -5.84
C ILE A 430 -5.88 16.57 -7.27
N TYR A 431 -6.75 16.82 -8.24
CA TYR A 431 -6.34 16.96 -9.63
C TYR A 431 -6.22 18.42 -10.05
N GLU A 432 -5.26 18.68 -10.93
CA GLU A 432 -4.93 20.01 -11.44
C GLU A 432 -4.32 19.93 -12.83
N ILE A 433 -4.14 21.09 -13.46
CA ILE A 433 -3.48 21.25 -14.77
C ILE A 433 -2.06 21.77 -14.53
N ASP A 434 -1.08 21.11 -15.12
CA ASP A 434 0.30 21.58 -15.12
C ASP A 434 0.68 22.12 -16.50
N ASN A 435 1.01 23.41 -16.55
CA ASN A 435 1.46 24.10 -17.76
C ASN A 435 3.01 24.15 -17.86
N ALA A 436 3.75 23.75 -16.82
CA ALA A 436 5.17 24.10 -16.64
C ALA A 436 6.18 23.09 -17.20
N MET A 437 5.75 22.00 -17.82
CA MET A 437 6.68 20.95 -18.30
C MET A 437 7.37 21.26 -19.65
N ASP A 438 7.53 22.53 -20.02
CA ASP A 438 8.44 22.97 -21.11
C ASP A 438 9.87 23.25 -20.60
N GLY A 439 10.11 23.11 -19.29
CA GLY A 439 11.42 23.22 -18.67
C GLY A 439 12.10 21.87 -18.47
N GLY A 440 12.47 21.18 -19.55
CA GLY A 440 13.58 20.23 -19.53
C GLY A 440 14.91 20.97 -19.33
N SER A 441 15.01 21.79 -18.28
CA SER A 441 16.29 22.23 -17.76
C SER A 441 16.79 21.05 -16.96
N GLY A 442 17.90 20.46 -17.40
CA GLY A 442 18.66 19.55 -16.58
C GLY A 442 18.87 20.20 -15.23
N THR A 443 18.29 19.63 -14.18
CA THR A 443 18.72 19.88 -12.81
C THR A 443 20.10 19.26 -12.69
N VAL A 444 21.11 19.94 -13.21
CA VAL A 444 22.47 19.81 -12.72
C VAL A 444 22.40 20.38 -11.32
N MET A 445 22.31 19.49 -10.33
CA MET A 445 22.69 19.83 -8.96
C MET A 445 24.10 20.39 -9.02
N CYS A 446 24.24 21.72 -8.96
CA CYS A 446 25.48 22.31 -8.49
C CYS A 446 25.51 22.07 -6.98
N VAL A 447 26.25 21.04 -6.57
CA VAL A 447 26.74 20.96 -5.19
C VAL A 447 27.78 22.04 -5.05
N GLN A 448 27.49 23.02 -4.22
CA GLN A 448 28.41 24.08 -3.84
C GLN A 448 29.57 23.42 -3.07
N LEU A 449 30.74 23.33 -3.68
CA LEU A 449 32.00 23.07 -2.97
C LEU A 449 32.56 24.43 -2.53
N ASP A 450 33.14 24.47 -1.32
CA ASP A 450 33.51 25.67 -0.55
C ASP A 450 34.47 26.67 -1.24
N ASP A 451 34.93 26.43 -2.46
CA ASP A 451 35.92 27.26 -3.16
C ASP A 451 35.43 27.92 -4.47
N GLY A 452 34.12 28.02 -4.69
CA GLY A 452 33.55 29.00 -5.64
C GLY A 452 33.94 28.86 -7.12
N ARG A 453 34.23 27.65 -7.63
CA ARG A 453 34.40 27.40 -9.07
C ARG A 453 33.53 26.27 -9.58
N CYS A 454 32.77 26.53 -10.64
CA CYS A 454 32.03 25.52 -11.40
C CYS A 454 32.89 25.02 -12.57
N ALA A 455 33.09 23.71 -12.69
CA ALA A 455 33.62 23.08 -13.89
C ALA A 455 32.46 22.50 -14.70
N GLY A 456 32.16 23.10 -15.86
CA GLY A 456 31.36 22.48 -16.91
C GLY A 456 32.26 21.84 -17.97
N PRO A 457 31.71 21.01 -18.89
CA PRO A 457 32.39 20.71 -20.15
C PRO A 457 32.55 21.95 -21.03
#